data_AF-F5T482-F1
#
_entry.id   AF-F5T482-F1
#
_cell.length_a   1.000
_cell.length_b   1.000
_cell.length_c   1.000
_cell.angle_alpha   90.00
_cell.angle_beta   90.00
_cell.angle_gamma   90.00
#
_symmetry.space_group_name_H-M   'P 1'
#
loop_
_entity.id
_entity.type
_entity.pdbx_description
1 polymer ?
#
loop_
_entity_poly.entity_id
_entity_poly.type
_entity_poly.pdbx_seq_one_letter_code
_entity_poly.pdbx_strand_id
1 'polypeptide(L)'
;MASQEEELLLRTIPHSKEAEASVIGAMIRDGDAVLQALEILQPEDFYGRQFQVLFSTMKEMAREGISIDFVSLQDRLKAKKDVPPEFFPWKP
;
A
#
# COMPACT_ATOMS: atom_id res chain seq x y z
N MET A 1 -21.40 -12.72 -30.17
CA MET A 1 -20.18 -11.91 -30.32
C MET A 1 -20.19 -10.96 -29.15
N ALA A 2 -19.38 -11.21 -28.13
CA ALA A 2 -19.27 -10.29 -27.01
C ALA A 2 -18.79 -8.95 -27.56
N SER A 3 -19.47 -7.88 -27.17
CA SER A 3 -19.16 -6.53 -27.62
C SER A 3 -17.76 -6.14 -27.13
N GLN A 4 -17.00 -5.40 -27.93
CA GLN A 4 -15.65 -4.94 -27.58
C GLN A 4 -15.58 -4.18 -26.23
N GLU A 5 -16.72 -3.69 -25.74
CA GLU A 5 -16.89 -3.06 -24.43
C GLU A 5 -16.93 -4.07 -23.26
N GLU A 6 -17.48 -5.28 -23.44
CA GLU A 6 -17.44 -6.34 -22.43
C GLU A 6 -16.01 -6.88 -22.22
N GLU A 7 -15.20 -6.91 -23.29
CA GLU A 7 -13.78 -7.27 -23.23
C GLU A 7 -12.92 -6.18 -22.56
N LEU A 8 -13.38 -4.93 -22.55
CA LEU A 8 -12.77 -3.81 -21.82
C LEU A 8 -13.15 -3.80 -20.32
N LEU A 9 -14.36 -4.22 -19.96
CA LEU A 9 -14.83 -4.32 -18.57
C LEU A 9 -14.21 -5.49 -17.80
N LEU A 10 -13.84 -6.58 -18.49
CA LEU A 10 -13.01 -7.66 -17.92
C LEU A 10 -11.53 -7.27 -17.77
N ARG A 11 -11.13 -6.09 -18.27
CA ARG A 11 -9.74 -5.66 -18.44
C ARG A 11 -9.20 -4.75 -17.33
N THR A 12 -10.01 -4.37 -16.36
CA THR A 12 -9.57 -3.61 -15.17
C THR A 12 -10.22 -4.20 -13.93
N ILE A 13 -9.39 -4.73 -13.04
CA ILE A 13 -9.84 -5.35 -11.79
C ILE A 13 -10.60 -4.27 -10.98
N PRO A 14 -11.77 -4.60 -10.39
CA PRO A 14 -12.47 -3.68 -9.51
C PRO A 14 -11.54 -3.22 -8.38
N HIS A 15 -11.28 -1.92 -8.31
CA HIS A 15 -10.36 -1.31 -7.35
C HIS A 15 -10.91 0.04 -6.90
N SER A 16 -10.52 0.47 -5.71
CA SER A 16 -10.86 1.80 -5.18
C SER A 16 -9.64 2.40 -4.50
N LYS A 17 -9.12 3.49 -5.08
CA LYS A 17 -8.00 4.25 -4.51
C LYS A 17 -8.31 4.80 -3.11
N GLU A 18 -9.56 5.18 -2.88
CA GLU A 18 -10.03 5.68 -1.58
C GLU A 18 -10.04 4.56 -0.55
N ALA A 19 -10.48 3.35 -0.92
CA ALA A 19 -10.45 2.20 -0.02
C ALA A 19 -9.01 1.82 0.34
N GLU A 20 -8.12 1.75 -0.65
CA GLU A 20 -6.70 1.46 -0.43
C GLU A 20 -6.04 2.50 0.49
N ALA A 21 -6.28 3.79 0.25
CA ALA A 21 -5.79 4.86 1.10
C ALA A 21 -6.36 4.79 2.53
N SER A 22 -7.63 4.40 2.68
CA SER A 22 -8.29 4.26 3.98
C SER A 22 -7.68 3.14 4.80
N VAL A 23 -7.35 2.00 4.19
CA VAL A 23 -6.68 0.88 4.86
C VAL A 23 -5.31 1.32 5.38
N ILE A 24 -4.48 1.92 4.53
CA ILE A 24 -3.15 2.41 4.94
C ILE A 24 -3.27 3.48 6.01
N GLY A 25 -4.21 4.43 5.86
CA GLY A 25 -4.45 5.49 6.84
C GLY A 25 -4.87 4.93 8.21
N ALA A 26 -5.73 3.90 8.24
CA ALA A 26 -6.12 3.23 9.47
C ALA A 26 -4.92 2.55 10.15
N MET A 27 -4.09 1.83 9.38
CA MET A 27 -2.89 1.16 9.88
C MET A 27 -1.84 2.13 10.43
N ILE A 28 -1.69 3.33 9.85
CA ILE A 28 -0.78 4.37 10.39
C ILE A 28 -1.31 4.95 11.71
N ARG A 29 -2.64 4.99 11.86
CA ARG A 29 -3.29 5.58 13.04
C ARG A 29 -3.37 4.63 14.22
N ASP A 30 -3.55 3.35 13.96
CA ASP A 30 -3.84 2.32 14.96
C ASP A 30 -3.05 1.03 14.70
N GLY A 31 -2.25 0.63 15.68
CA GLY A 31 -1.47 -0.59 15.63
C GLY A 31 -2.32 -1.87 15.60
N ASP A 32 -3.52 -1.85 16.19
CA ASP A 32 -4.43 -3.01 16.13
C ASP A 32 -5.00 -3.19 14.72
N ALA A 33 -5.16 -2.09 13.97
CA ALA A 33 -5.55 -2.14 12.56
C ALA A 33 -4.45 -2.72 11.68
N VAL A 34 -3.16 -2.55 12.05
CA VAL A 34 -2.05 -3.22 11.37
C VAL A 34 -2.20 -4.73 11.49
N LEU A 35 -2.39 -5.25 12.70
CA LEU A 35 -2.48 -6.69 12.94
C LEU A 35 -3.64 -7.30 12.13
N GLN A 36 -4.82 -6.70 12.22
CA GLN A 36 -6.00 -7.16 11.46
C GLN A 36 -5.79 -7.12 9.95
N ALA A 37 -5.18 -6.05 9.42
CA ALA A 37 -4.93 -5.94 7.99
C ALA A 37 -3.91 -6.98 7.52
N LEU A 38 -2.86 -7.26 8.29
CA LEU A 38 -1.83 -8.26 7.97
C LEU A 38 -2.35 -9.71 8.00
N GLU A 39 -3.41 -9.98 8.78
CA GLU A 39 -4.07 -11.29 8.80
C GLU A 39 -4.87 -11.58 7.53
N ILE A 40 -5.42 -10.53 6.89
CA ILE A 40 -6.40 -10.67 5.81
C ILE A 40 -5.81 -10.34 4.44
N LEU A 41 -4.88 -9.38 4.38
CA LEU A 41 -4.37 -8.81 3.14
C LEU A 41 -2.91 -9.16 2.88
N GLN A 42 -2.58 -9.31 1.60
CA GLN A 42 -1.22 -9.33 1.08
C GLN A 42 -0.91 -8.04 0.30
N PRO A 43 0.37 -7.64 0.16
CA PRO A 43 0.73 -6.48 -0.63
C PRO A 43 0.14 -6.51 -2.05
N GLU A 44 0.08 -7.69 -2.67
CA GLU A 44 -0.39 -7.89 -4.04
C GLU A 44 -1.90 -7.67 -4.22
N ASP A 45 -2.68 -7.63 -3.13
CA ASP A 45 -4.12 -7.36 -3.17
C ASP A 45 -4.43 -5.89 -3.45
N PHE A 46 -3.46 -4.99 -3.25
CA PHE A 46 -3.58 -3.59 -3.62
C PHE A 46 -3.36 -3.42 -5.12
N TYR A 47 -4.24 -2.67 -5.79
CA TYR A 47 -4.09 -2.36 -7.20
C TYR A 47 -2.99 -1.32 -7.44
N GLY A 48 -2.95 -0.27 -6.60
CA GLY A 48 -1.95 0.79 -6.73
C GLY A 48 -0.58 0.36 -6.22
N ARG A 49 0.45 0.38 -7.09
CA ARG A 49 1.83 0.02 -6.74
C ARG A 49 2.36 0.76 -5.51
N GLN A 50 2.01 2.04 -5.33
CA GLN A 50 2.41 2.78 -4.13
C GLN A 50 1.87 2.16 -2.84
N PHE A 51 0.65 1.63 -2.87
CA PHE A 51 0.02 1.01 -1.71
C PHE A 51 0.58 -0.39 -1.44
N GLN A 52 0.94 -1.13 -2.50
CA GLN A 52 1.71 -2.38 -2.36
C GLN A 52 3.04 -2.15 -1.62
N VAL A 53 3.78 -1.10 -2.02
CA VAL A 53 5.08 -0.74 -1.39
C VAL A 53 4.89 -0.29 0.05
N LEU A 54 3.88 0.53 0.33
CA LEU A 54 3.54 0.98 1.68
C LEU A 54 3.20 -0.21 2.58
N PHE A 55 2.25 -1.05 2.17
CA PHE A 55 1.81 -2.22 2.94
C PHE A 55 2.95 -3.21 3.17
N SER A 56 3.76 -3.49 2.15
CA SER A 56 4.95 -4.35 2.27
C SER A 56 5.95 -3.81 3.30
N THR A 57 6.21 -2.51 3.28
CA THR A 57 7.09 -1.86 4.25
C THR A 57 6.52 -1.90 5.67
N MET A 58 5.21 -1.68 5.82
CA MET A 58 4.54 -1.78 7.12
C MET A 58 4.58 -3.22 7.65
N LYS A 59 4.41 -4.22 6.79
CA LYS A 59 4.55 -5.65 7.14
C LYS A 59 5.94 -5.99 7.65
N GLU A 60 6.99 -5.46 7.04
CA GLU A 60 8.37 -5.63 7.52
C GLU A 60 8.57 -4.94 8.88
N MET A 61 8.12 -3.71 9.03
CA MET A 61 8.23 -2.96 10.28
C MET A 61 7.51 -3.69 11.42
N ALA A 62 6.31 -4.22 11.18
CA ALA A 62 5.58 -5.04 12.15
C ALA A 62 6.39 -6.28 12.57
N ARG A 63 7.01 -6.98 11.62
CA ARG A 63 7.86 -8.16 11.90
C ARG A 63 9.11 -7.81 12.71
N GLU A 64 9.65 -6.61 12.53
CA GLU A 64 10.80 -6.09 13.28
C GLU A 64 10.41 -5.50 14.64
N GLY A 65 9.11 -5.45 14.97
CA GLY A 65 8.61 -4.83 16.20
C GLY A 65 8.75 -3.30 16.21
N ILE A 66 8.85 -2.68 15.04
CA ILE A 66 8.98 -1.23 14.88
C ILE A 66 7.58 -0.60 14.81
N SER A 67 7.41 0.54 15.50
CA SER A 67 6.19 1.36 15.43
C SER A 67 5.87 1.79 14.00
N ILE A 68 4.61 1.65 13.59
CA ILE A 68 4.13 2.04 12.28
C ILE A 68 3.36 3.35 12.41
N ASP A 69 4.11 4.44 12.49
CA ASP A 69 3.61 5.81 12.42
C ASP A 69 4.17 6.52 11.18
N PHE A 70 3.66 7.72 10.88
CA PHE A 70 4.02 8.45 9.67
C PHE A 70 5.53 8.75 9.56
N VAL A 71 6.19 9.09 10.68
CA VAL A 71 7.62 9.44 10.68
C VAL A 71 8.46 8.19 10.48
N SER A 72 8.20 7.15 11.28
CA SER A 72 8.91 5.87 11.20
C SER A 72 8.77 5.22 9.82
N LEU A 73 7.57 5.27 9.25
CA LEU A 73 7.31 4.73 7.91
C LEU A 73 8.03 5.55 6.83
N GLN A 74 8.02 6.88 6.92
CA GLN A 74 8.73 7.73 5.98
C GLN A 74 10.24 7.47 6.00
N ASP A 75 10.84 7.34 7.18
CA ASP A 75 12.26 7.08 7.34
C ASP A 75 12.63 5.70 6.79
N ARG A 76 11.79 4.68 7.05
CA ARG A 76 11.98 3.35 6.49
C ARG A 76 11.91 3.34 4.97
N LEU A 77 10.97 4.08 4.39
CA LEU A 77 10.84 4.20 2.92
C LEU A 77 12.03 4.93 2.29
N LYS A 78 12.55 5.98 2.92
CA LYS A 78 13.77 6.68 2.45
C LYS A 78 15.01 5.80 2.53
N ALA A 79 15.10 4.96 3.55
CA ALA A 79 16.22 4.03 3.72
C ALA A 79 16.21 2.89 2.68
N LYS A 80 15.04 2.54 2.14
CA LYS A 80 14.91 1.56 1.07
C LYS A 80 15.39 2.13 -0.27
N LYS A 81 16.30 1.40 -0.92
CA LYS A 81 16.77 1.71 -2.28
C LYS A 81 15.72 1.44 -3.38
N ASP A 82 14.65 0.73 -3.01
CA ASP A 82 13.68 0.15 -3.95
C ASP A 82 12.40 0.99 -4.08
N VAL A 83 12.33 2.17 -3.43
CA VAL A 83 11.23 3.12 -3.63
C VAL A 83 11.54 3.95 -4.88
N PRO A 84 10.72 3.83 -5.94
CA PRO A 84 11.00 4.55 -7.18
C PRO A 84 11.05 6.08 -6.95
N PRO A 85 12.01 6.79 -7.60
CA PRO A 85 12.19 8.23 -7.39
C PRO A 85 10.95 9.07 -7.65
N GLU A 86 10.02 8.60 -8.49
CA GLU A 86 8.74 9.27 -8.76
C GLU A 86 7.81 9.41 -7.55
N PHE A 87 8.04 8.64 -6.48
CA PHE A 87 7.26 8.73 -5.25
C PHE A 87 7.77 9.79 -4.25
N PHE A 88 8.87 10.48 -4.56
CA PHE A 88 9.40 11.58 -3.76
C PHE A 88 9.15 12.92 -4.49
N PRO A 89 8.04 13.63 -4.20
CA PRO A 89 7.73 14.89 -4.87
C PRO A 89 8.65 16.06 -4.48
N TRP A 90 9.57 15.85 -3.53
CA TRP A 90 10.47 16.88 -3.00
C TRP A 90 11.93 16.45 -3.21
N LYS A 91 12.38 16.44 -4.46
CA LYS A 91 13.81 16.63 -4.72
C LYS A 91 14.13 18.13 -4.58
N PRO A 92 15.23 18.52 -3.93
CA PRO A 92 15.74 19.88 -4.07
C PRO A 92 16.11 20.18 -5.53
#